data_AF-X6P9X1-F1
#
_entry.id   AF-X6P9X1-F1
#
_cell.length_a   1.000
_cell.length_b   1.000
_cell.length_c   1.000
_cell.angle_alpha   90.00
_cell.angle_beta   90.00
_cell.angle_gamma   90.00
#
_symmetry.space_group_name_H-M   'P 1'
#
loop_
_entity.id
_entity.type
_entity.pdbx_description
1 polymer ?
#
loop_
_entity_poly.entity_id
_entity_poly.type
_entity_poly.pdbx_seq_one_letter_code
_entity_poly.pdbx_strand_id
1 'polypeptide(L)'
;MYPTEQDWKKSTLTDLVTADSTKEAEDTVDWDTASNELFAQFLANKDGIIIAEAMKGQLKSLETLENTVKKIDESIRAQVVGQNKELLSQSHEVSHLKESLKGVRERCTQLTTMEETSTYLRALLRLMKLQAQMKAHMREDKDMKRAALCVAEMQLIIDSSSLPLLSQIEIVQDISTYAKSACQSIRDLAKHRLITALKTLNQAEMATNLQIMCNLGRSEMNQILVDMTNSLHMQC
;
A
#
# COMPACT_ATOMS: atom_id res chain seq x y z
N MET A 1 4.73 21.95 4.07
CA MET A 1 4.36 23.23 4.69
C MET A 1 2.95 23.55 4.22
N TYR A 2 1.94 23.22 5.04
CA TYR A 2 0.53 23.50 4.77
C TYR A 2 0.00 24.38 5.92
N PRO A 3 -0.88 25.37 5.66
CA PRO A 3 -1.33 26.29 6.69
C PRO A 3 -2.30 25.62 7.67
N THR A 4 -2.16 25.96 8.94
CA THR A 4 -2.92 25.49 10.11
C THR A 4 -4.32 26.11 10.21
N GLU A 5 -5.32 25.25 10.45
CA GLU A 5 -6.72 25.59 10.77
C GLU A 5 -6.88 26.22 12.16
N GLN A 6 -6.51 27.48 12.35
CA GLN A 6 -6.90 28.24 13.54
C GLN A 6 -7.02 29.73 13.20
N ASP A 7 -8.16 30.18 12.66
CA ASP A 7 -8.40 31.64 12.56
C ASP A 7 -9.84 32.11 12.35
N TRP A 8 -10.87 31.32 12.68
CA TRP A 8 -12.24 31.85 12.61
C TRP A 8 -13.14 31.29 13.71
N LYS A 9 -13.75 32.23 14.46
CA LYS A 9 -14.86 32.08 15.41
C LYS A 9 -14.55 31.95 16.92
N LYS A 10 -13.56 32.72 17.40
CA LYS A 10 -13.80 33.51 18.62
C LYS A 10 -14.44 34.84 18.20
N SER A 11 -15.76 34.91 18.20
CA SER A 11 -16.49 36.18 18.24
C SER A 11 -17.64 36.00 19.22
N THR A 12 -17.37 36.43 20.44
CA THR A 12 -18.30 36.69 21.54
C THR A 12 -19.49 37.51 21.05
N LEU A 13 -20.69 36.95 21.19
CA LEU A 13 -21.97 37.61 20.93
C LEU A 13 -22.70 37.74 22.27
N THR A 14 -22.04 38.42 23.22
CA THR A 14 -22.54 38.68 24.58
C THR A 14 -22.41 40.14 25.02
N ASP A 15 -22.09 41.07 24.13
CA ASP A 15 -21.97 42.49 24.46
C ASP A 15 -22.80 43.34 23.50
N LEU A 16 -24.12 43.33 23.67
CA LEU A 16 -25.03 44.36 23.20
C LEU A 16 -26.41 44.07 23.78
N VAL A 17 -26.68 44.60 24.96
CA VAL A 17 -27.93 45.25 25.42
C VAL A 17 -27.86 45.33 26.94
N THR A 18 -27.16 46.36 27.45
CA THR A 18 -27.42 46.97 28.76
C THR A 18 -26.79 48.35 28.76
N ALA A 19 -27.51 49.30 29.38
CA ALA A 19 -27.24 50.74 29.51
C ALA A 19 -27.61 51.54 28.25
N ASP A 20 -28.29 52.67 28.30
CA ASP A 20 -28.88 53.49 29.37
C ASP A 20 -29.50 54.66 28.59
N SER A 21 -30.77 54.96 28.79
CA SER A 21 -31.40 56.15 28.21
C SER A 21 -32.39 56.71 29.22
N THR A 22 -31.82 57.54 30.10
CA THR A 22 -32.31 58.87 30.48
C THR A 22 -33.81 59.11 30.38
N LYS A 23 -34.40 59.29 31.57
CA LYS A 23 -35.73 59.87 31.82
C LYS A 23 -35.84 61.29 31.25
N GLU A 24 -36.68 61.45 30.23
CA GLU A 24 -37.35 62.72 29.94
C GLU A 24 -38.78 62.62 30.46
N ALA A 25 -39.16 63.63 31.25
CA ALA A 25 -40.51 63.81 31.76
C ALA A 25 -41.33 64.49 30.67
N GLU A 26 -42.13 63.71 29.94
CA GLU A 26 -43.19 64.21 29.08
C GLU A 26 -44.54 63.75 29.61
N ASP A 27 -45.49 64.67 29.62
CA ASP A 27 -46.90 64.47 29.92
C ASP A 27 -47.44 63.24 29.15
N THR A 28 -47.45 62.10 29.83
CA THR A 28 -48.16 60.92 29.36
C THR A 28 -49.63 61.20 29.53
N VAL A 29 -50.25 61.79 28.50
CA VAL A 29 -51.63 61.46 28.16
C VAL A 29 -51.69 59.95 28.21
N ASP A 30 -52.46 59.42 29.16
CA ASP A 30 -52.68 58.00 29.33
C ASP A 30 -53.50 57.51 28.12
N TRP A 31 -52.80 57.33 26.99
CA TRP A 31 -53.36 56.83 25.75
C TRP A 31 -53.94 55.44 25.93
N ASP A 32 -53.47 54.69 26.92
CA ASP A 32 -54.04 53.40 27.28
C ASP A 32 -55.46 53.59 27.85
N THR A 33 -55.74 54.55 28.74
CA THR A 33 -57.13 54.76 29.22
C THR A 33 -58.04 55.42 28.19
N ALA A 34 -57.59 56.43 27.44
CA ALA A 34 -58.43 57.10 26.44
C ALA A 34 -58.74 56.20 25.22
N SER A 35 -57.78 55.36 24.81
CA SER A 35 -58.00 54.33 23.77
C SER A 35 -58.94 53.24 24.28
N ASN A 36 -58.80 52.82 25.54
CA ASN A 36 -59.69 51.81 26.15
C ASN A 36 -61.15 52.29 26.28
N GLU A 37 -61.40 53.58 26.52
CA GLU A 37 -62.76 54.12 26.66
C GLU A 37 -63.48 54.26 25.29
N LEU A 38 -62.76 54.72 24.26
CA LEU A 38 -63.23 54.72 22.86
C LEU A 38 -63.43 53.29 22.33
N PHE A 39 -62.54 52.37 22.68
CA PHE A 39 -62.64 50.96 22.33
C PHE A 39 -63.81 50.29 23.06
N ALA A 40 -64.06 50.62 24.33
CA ALA A 40 -65.22 50.16 25.09
C ALA A 40 -66.54 50.68 24.49
N GLN A 41 -66.57 51.93 24.03
CA GLN A 41 -67.72 52.53 23.37
C GLN A 41 -67.97 51.93 21.98
N PHE A 42 -66.91 51.60 21.24
CA PHE A 42 -66.98 50.86 19.98
C PHE A 42 -67.51 49.44 20.19
N LEU A 43 -67.01 48.71 21.20
CA LEU A 43 -67.48 47.38 21.60
C LEU A 43 -68.93 47.37 22.12
N ALA A 44 -69.47 48.50 22.56
CA ALA A 44 -70.87 48.62 22.95
C ALA A 44 -71.82 48.73 21.74
N ASN A 45 -71.30 49.06 20.56
CA ASN A 45 -72.06 49.18 19.33
C ASN A 45 -72.12 47.82 18.59
N LYS A 46 -73.25 47.48 17.96
CA LYS A 46 -73.44 46.16 17.31
C LYS A 46 -72.36 45.84 16.28
N ASP A 47 -71.89 46.84 15.54
CA ASP A 47 -70.84 46.68 14.54
C ASP A 47 -69.46 46.46 15.17
N GLY A 48 -69.18 47.07 16.33
CA GLY A 48 -67.91 46.87 17.04
C GLY A 48 -67.81 45.53 17.77
N ILE A 49 -68.93 44.95 18.21
CA ILE A 49 -68.97 43.56 18.71
C ILE A 49 -68.58 42.59 17.58
N ILE A 50 -69.15 42.76 16.38
CA ILE A 50 -68.84 41.90 15.22
C ILE A 50 -67.37 42.03 14.81
N ILE A 51 -66.83 43.25 14.79
CA ILE A 51 -65.42 43.50 14.44
C ILE A 51 -64.47 42.94 15.50
N ALA A 52 -64.81 43.03 16.80
CA ALA A 52 -64.00 42.47 17.87
C ALA A 52 -64.06 40.93 17.93
N GLU A 53 -65.20 40.32 17.63
CA GLU A 53 -65.34 38.87 17.47
C GLU A 53 -64.49 38.38 16.28
N ALA A 54 -64.50 39.12 15.16
CA ALA A 54 -63.66 38.85 13.98
C ALA A 54 -62.16 39.03 14.28
N MET A 55 -61.77 40.09 14.99
CA MET A 55 -60.39 40.33 15.43
C MET A 55 -59.91 39.27 16.43
N LYS A 56 -60.77 38.79 17.33
CA LYS A 56 -60.47 37.70 18.26
C LYS A 56 -60.28 36.37 17.52
N GLY A 57 -61.04 36.14 16.45
CA GLY A 57 -60.83 35.03 15.51
C GLY A 57 -59.47 35.12 14.80
N GLN A 58 -59.11 36.31 14.32
CA GLN A 58 -57.79 36.58 13.71
C GLN A 58 -56.64 36.43 14.71
N LEU A 59 -56.80 36.89 15.96
CA LEU A 59 -55.80 36.77 17.02
C LEU A 59 -55.51 35.29 17.35
N LYS A 60 -56.56 34.47 17.47
CA LYS A 60 -56.43 33.01 17.64
C LYS A 60 -55.71 32.37 16.45
N SER A 61 -56.02 32.81 15.22
CA SER A 61 -55.35 32.31 14.03
C SER A 61 -53.85 32.67 14.02
N LEU A 62 -53.51 33.87 14.49
CA LEU A 62 -52.12 34.33 14.64
C LEU A 62 -51.37 33.53 15.69
N GLU A 63 -52.01 33.26 16.83
CA GLU A 63 -51.43 32.44 17.90
C GLU A 63 -51.24 30.98 17.45
N THR A 64 -52.17 30.42 16.68
CA THR A 64 -51.98 29.10 16.06
C THR A 64 -50.84 29.12 15.05
N LEU A 65 -50.71 30.17 14.24
CA LEU A 65 -49.61 30.32 13.29
C LEU A 65 -48.27 30.42 14.03
N GLU A 66 -48.18 31.26 15.05
CA GLU A 66 -46.98 31.39 15.89
C GLU A 66 -46.56 30.04 16.49
N ASN A 67 -47.53 29.28 17.03
CA ASN A 67 -47.28 27.95 17.57
C ASN A 67 -46.84 26.96 16.48
N THR A 68 -47.39 27.03 15.26
CA THR A 68 -46.92 26.20 14.15
C THR A 68 -45.52 26.58 13.69
N VAL A 69 -45.19 27.88 13.64
CA VAL A 69 -43.86 28.38 13.28
C VAL A 69 -42.82 27.93 14.31
N LYS A 70 -43.14 28.00 15.62
CA LYS A 70 -42.27 27.47 16.68
C LYS A 70 -42.01 25.98 16.52
N LYS A 71 -43.05 25.18 16.25
CA LYS A 71 -42.91 23.74 15.99
C LYS A 71 -42.08 23.44 14.75
N ILE A 72 -42.24 24.22 13.69
CA ILE A 72 -41.43 24.10 12.48
C ILE A 72 -39.96 24.43 12.79
N ASP A 73 -39.68 25.49 13.55
CA ASP A 73 -38.31 25.86 13.92
C ASP A 73 -37.65 24.79 14.80
N GLU A 74 -38.38 24.26 15.79
CA GLU A 74 -37.92 23.14 16.61
C GLU A 74 -37.64 21.88 15.76
N SER A 75 -38.52 21.56 14.81
CA SER A 75 -38.35 20.41 13.91
C SER A 75 -37.15 20.58 12.97
N ILE A 76 -36.97 21.76 12.38
CA ILE A 76 -35.83 22.06 11.51
C ILE A 76 -34.53 21.96 12.31
N ARG A 77 -34.51 22.55 13.52
CA ARG A 77 -33.34 22.51 14.40
C ARG A 77 -32.99 21.07 14.80
N ALA A 78 -33.99 20.26 15.17
CA ALA A 78 -33.78 18.85 15.50
C ALA A 78 -33.24 18.06 14.30
N GLN A 79 -33.78 18.29 13.09
CA GLN A 79 -33.33 17.62 11.88
C GLN A 79 -31.90 18.01 11.49
N VAL A 80 -31.56 19.30 11.52
CA VAL A 80 -30.22 19.80 11.19
C VAL A 80 -29.17 19.28 12.19
N VAL A 81 -29.48 19.28 13.49
CA VAL A 81 -28.57 18.74 14.51
C VAL A 81 -28.41 17.22 14.36
N GLY A 82 -29.50 16.50 14.09
CA GLY A 82 -29.46 15.06 13.85
C GLY A 82 -28.59 14.68 12.65
N GLN A 83 -28.79 15.33 11.51
CA GLN A 83 -27.99 15.10 10.30
C GLN A 83 -26.52 15.46 10.50
N ASN A 84 -26.22 16.56 11.18
CA ASN A 84 -24.83 16.92 11.49
C ASN A 84 -24.14 15.87 12.37
N LYS A 85 -24.85 15.30 13.36
CA LYS A 85 -24.30 14.23 14.20
C LYS A 85 -24.01 12.97 13.39
N GLU A 86 -24.90 12.60 12.47
CA GLU A 86 -24.71 11.46 11.57
C GLU A 86 -23.52 11.67 10.62
N LEU A 87 -23.42 12.83 9.98
CA LEU A 87 -22.30 13.17 9.09
C LEU A 87 -20.95 13.18 9.84
N LEU A 88 -20.92 13.66 11.08
CA LEU A 88 -19.71 13.61 11.92
C LEU A 88 -19.34 12.16 12.27
N SER A 89 -20.32 11.30 12.58
CA SER A 89 -20.09 9.86 12.82
C SER A 89 -19.53 9.18 11.57
N GLN A 90 -20.15 9.41 10.41
CA GLN A 90 -19.68 8.87 9.13
C GLN A 90 -18.27 9.37 8.78
N SER A 91 -17.97 10.65 9.03
CA SER A 91 -16.63 11.20 8.84
C SER A 91 -15.58 10.52 9.73
N HIS A 92 -15.94 10.23 10.98
CA HIS A 92 -15.08 9.51 11.91
C HIS A 92 -14.84 8.06 11.44
N GLU A 93 -15.89 7.36 11.03
CA GLU A 93 -15.80 5.99 10.47
C GLU A 93 -14.92 5.94 9.21
N VAL A 94 -15.08 6.90 8.30
CA VAL A 94 -14.24 7.01 7.10
C VAL A 94 -12.77 7.25 7.47
N SER A 95 -12.51 8.06 8.48
CA SER A 95 -11.14 8.31 8.97
C SER A 95 -10.53 7.05 9.56
N HIS A 96 -11.29 6.29 10.35
CA HIS A 96 -10.86 5.01 10.90
C HIS A 96 -10.61 3.97 9.80
N LEU A 97 -11.47 3.90 8.78
CA LEU A 97 -11.29 3.02 7.62
C LEU A 97 -10.03 3.37 6.83
N LYS A 98 -9.72 4.66 6.65
CA LYS A 98 -8.48 5.10 5.99
C LYS A 98 -7.25 4.63 6.75
N GLU A 99 -7.24 4.76 8.07
CA GLU A 99 -6.12 4.29 8.90
C GLU A 99 -5.99 2.76 8.86
N SER A 100 -7.11 2.04 8.92
CA SER A 100 -7.13 0.58 8.78
C SER A 100 -6.57 0.14 7.41
N LEU A 101 -6.99 0.79 6.32
CA LEU A 101 -6.51 0.50 4.97
C LEU A 101 -5.01 0.79 4.84
N LYS A 102 -4.53 1.87 5.44
CA LYS A 102 -3.11 2.20 5.50
C LYS A 102 -2.34 1.09 6.23
N GLY A 103 -2.82 0.64 7.38
CA GLY A 103 -2.22 -0.47 8.12
C GLY A 103 -2.21 -1.79 7.33
N VAL A 104 -3.26 -2.09 6.58
CA VAL A 104 -3.29 -3.26 5.68
C VAL A 104 -2.25 -3.12 4.59
N ARG A 105 -2.15 -1.95 3.94
CA ARG A 105 -1.16 -1.70 2.88
C ARG A 105 0.27 -1.87 3.40
N GLU A 106 0.57 -1.32 4.57
CA GLU A 106 1.88 -1.47 5.20
C GLU A 106 2.22 -2.94 5.46
N ARG A 107 1.27 -3.72 6.00
CA ARG A 107 1.45 -5.15 6.20
C ARG A 107 1.64 -5.91 4.89
N CYS A 108 0.90 -5.58 3.84
CA CYS A 108 1.10 -6.16 2.51
C CYS A 108 2.51 -5.87 1.99
N THR A 109 2.99 -4.63 2.11
CA THR A 109 4.37 -4.30 1.70
C THR A 109 5.41 -5.08 2.50
N GLN A 110 5.22 -5.22 3.81
CA GLN A 110 6.10 -6.03 4.66
C GLN A 110 6.10 -7.50 4.21
N LEU A 111 4.93 -8.07 3.91
CA LEU A 111 4.82 -9.44 3.42
C LEU A 111 5.55 -9.64 2.09
N THR A 112 5.40 -8.73 1.13
CA THR A 112 6.14 -8.77 -0.14
C THR A 112 7.64 -8.74 0.10
N THR A 113 8.13 -7.81 0.94
CA THR A 113 9.58 -7.75 1.25
C THR A 113 10.08 -9.01 1.95
N MET A 114 9.26 -9.63 2.81
CA MET A 114 9.60 -10.89 3.47
C MET A 114 9.66 -12.07 2.48
N GLU A 115 8.74 -12.10 1.51
CA GLU A 115 8.73 -13.12 0.47
C GLU A 115 9.95 -13.01 -0.46
N GLU A 116 10.29 -11.79 -0.88
CA GLU A 116 11.47 -11.50 -1.68
C GLU A 116 12.74 -11.95 -0.95
N THR A 117 12.94 -11.48 0.28
CA THR A 117 14.09 -11.87 1.11
C THR A 117 14.17 -13.38 1.34
N SER A 118 13.04 -14.04 1.60
CA SER A 118 12.97 -15.50 1.71
C SER A 118 13.40 -16.21 0.43
N THR A 119 13.05 -15.66 -0.74
CA THR A 119 13.45 -16.21 -2.04
C THR A 119 14.96 -16.07 -2.28
N TYR A 120 15.56 -14.93 -1.92
CA TYR A 120 17.01 -14.75 -1.94
C TYR A 120 17.73 -15.73 -1.00
N LEU A 121 17.23 -15.88 0.23
CA LEU A 121 17.82 -16.81 1.20
C LEU A 121 17.75 -18.27 0.72
N ARG A 122 16.64 -18.67 0.09
CA ARG A 122 16.50 -20.01 -0.51
C ARG A 122 17.50 -20.24 -1.64
N ALA A 123 17.70 -19.24 -2.50
CA ALA A 123 18.70 -19.32 -3.57
C ALA A 123 20.13 -19.44 -3.00
N LEU A 124 20.47 -18.61 -2.00
CA LEU A 124 21.77 -18.66 -1.33
C LEU A 124 22.03 -20.03 -0.67
N LEU A 125 21.05 -20.54 0.09
CA LEU A 125 21.15 -21.86 0.72
C LEU A 125 21.37 -22.97 -0.31
N ARG A 126 20.68 -22.89 -1.47
CA ARG A 126 20.86 -23.84 -2.57
C ARG A 126 22.27 -23.76 -3.16
N LEU A 127 22.78 -22.54 -3.40
CA LEU A 127 24.16 -22.34 -3.88
C LEU A 127 25.19 -22.92 -2.93
N MET A 128 25.06 -22.69 -1.62
CA MET A 128 25.96 -23.24 -0.62
C MET A 128 25.93 -24.78 -0.59
N LYS A 129 24.74 -25.39 -0.70
CA LYS A 129 24.60 -26.84 -0.79
C LYS A 129 25.25 -27.41 -2.05
N LEU A 130 25.02 -26.78 -3.20
CA LEU A 130 25.64 -27.19 -4.47
C LEU A 130 27.17 -27.07 -4.42
N GLN A 131 27.69 -26.00 -3.80
CA GLN A 131 29.13 -25.82 -3.61
C GLN A 131 29.72 -26.94 -2.73
N ALA A 132 29.05 -27.31 -1.63
CA ALA A 132 29.48 -28.40 -0.77
C ALA A 132 29.46 -29.76 -1.48
N GLN A 133 28.40 -30.03 -2.26
CA GLN A 133 28.29 -31.24 -3.08
C GLN A 133 29.37 -31.31 -4.15
N MET A 134 29.62 -30.21 -4.87
CA MET A 134 30.68 -30.12 -5.86
C MET A 134 32.06 -30.40 -5.23
N LYS A 135 32.36 -29.78 -4.09
CA LYS A 135 33.60 -30.04 -3.32
C LYS A 135 33.73 -31.52 -2.97
N ALA A 136 32.66 -32.17 -2.55
CA ALA A 136 32.67 -33.60 -2.24
C ALA A 136 32.94 -34.46 -3.49
N HIS A 137 32.30 -34.16 -4.62
CA HIS A 137 32.49 -34.90 -5.87
C HIS A 137 33.89 -34.72 -6.49
N MET A 138 34.55 -33.60 -6.22
CA MET A 138 35.89 -33.31 -6.74
C MET A 138 37.05 -33.88 -5.90
N ARG A 139 36.86 -34.19 -4.61
CA ARG A 139 37.97 -34.62 -3.73
C ARG A 139 38.64 -35.93 -4.13
N GLU A 140 37.94 -36.80 -4.84
CA GLU A 140 38.42 -38.14 -5.17
C GLU A 140 38.22 -38.49 -6.65
N ASP A 141 37.94 -37.49 -7.50
CA ASP A 141 37.57 -37.68 -8.91
C ASP A 141 36.42 -38.69 -9.15
N LYS A 142 35.67 -39.04 -8.09
CA LYS A 142 34.70 -40.14 -8.09
C LYS A 142 33.55 -39.90 -9.06
N ASP A 143 33.03 -38.67 -9.09
CA ASP A 143 31.78 -38.35 -9.77
C ASP A 143 31.88 -37.00 -10.52
N MET A 144 32.84 -36.86 -11.42
CA MET A 144 33.03 -35.62 -12.20
C MET A 144 31.78 -35.19 -13.00
N LYS A 145 30.95 -36.14 -13.44
CA LYS A 145 29.65 -35.85 -14.09
C LYS A 145 28.73 -35.04 -13.18
N ARG A 146 28.64 -35.43 -11.90
CA ARG A 146 27.81 -34.74 -10.91
C ARG A 146 28.42 -33.41 -10.52
N ALA A 147 29.73 -33.34 -10.38
CA ALA A 147 30.42 -32.06 -10.14
C ALA A 147 30.12 -31.04 -11.26
N ALA A 148 30.19 -31.47 -12.53
CA ALA A 148 29.85 -30.62 -13.67
C ALA A 148 28.39 -30.16 -13.67
N LEU A 149 27.45 -31.04 -13.29
CA LEU A 149 26.04 -30.66 -13.12
C LEU A 149 25.85 -29.62 -12.01
N CYS A 150 26.53 -29.79 -10.87
CA CYS A 150 26.47 -28.80 -9.78
C CYS A 150 26.99 -27.43 -10.23
N VAL A 151 28.09 -27.38 -10.99
CA VAL A 151 28.62 -26.12 -11.58
C VAL A 151 27.58 -25.47 -12.49
N ALA A 152 27.01 -26.24 -13.41
CA ALA A 152 26.03 -25.72 -14.37
C ALA A 152 24.79 -25.17 -13.66
N GLU A 153 24.31 -25.87 -12.63
CA GLU A 153 23.18 -25.44 -11.82
C GLU A 153 23.50 -24.17 -11.01
N MET A 154 24.69 -24.08 -10.42
CA MET A 154 25.13 -22.86 -9.73
C MET A 154 25.17 -21.66 -10.69
N GLN A 155 25.70 -21.85 -11.90
CA GLN A 155 25.76 -20.80 -12.91
C GLN A 155 24.34 -20.37 -13.35
N LEU A 156 23.41 -21.32 -13.52
CA LEU A 156 22.02 -21.02 -13.85
C LEU A 156 21.32 -20.20 -12.75
N ILE A 157 21.57 -20.49 -11.48
CA ILE A 157 21.00 -19.72 -10.36
C ILE A 157 21.60 -18.31 -10.33
N ILE A 158 22.91 -18.18 -10.54
CA ILE A 158 23.61 -16.89 -10.53
C ILE A 158 23.18 -16.01 -11.71
N ASP A 159 23.03 -16.60 -12.90
CA ASP A 159 22.63 -15.88 -14.12
C ASP A 159 21.12 -15.71 -14.24
N SER A 160 20.34 -16.20 -13.28
CA SER A 160 18.88 -16.08 -13.32
C SER A 160 18.45 -14.61 -13.29
N SER A 161 17.73 -14.19 -14.32
CA SER A 161 17.22 -12.82 -14.48
C SER A 161 16.26 -12.39 -13.36
N SER A 162 15.70 -13.35 -12.63
CA SER A 162 14.81 -13.12 -11.49
C SER A 162 15.52 -12.59 -10.23
N LEU A 163 16.85 -12.76 -10.11
CA LEU A 163 17.59 -12.44 -8.88
C LEU A 163 18.86 -11.60 -9.16
N PRO A 164 18.74 -10.41 -9.79
CA PRO A 164 19.89 -9.61 -10.21
C PRO A 164 20.75 -9.09 -9.04
N LEU A 165 20.18 -8.98 -7.84
CA LEU A 165 20.92 -8.59 -6.64
C LEU A 165 21.79 -9.72 -6.09
N LEU A 166 21.54 -10.98 -6.47
CA LEU A 166 22.26 -12.13 -5.93
C LEU A 166 23.75 -12.07 -6.30
N SER A 167 24.09 -11.61 -7.52
CA SER A 167 25.48 -11.45 -7.97
C SER A 167 26.24 -10.32 -7.29
N GLN A 168 25.54 -9.44 -6.56
CA GLN A 168 26.14 -8.34 -5.79
C GLN A 168 26.53 -8.76 -4.37
N ILE A 169 26.05 -9.93 -3.91
CA ILE A 169 26.39 -10.45 -2.58
C ILE A 169 27.80 -11.05 -2.63
N GLU A 170 28.70 -10.58 -1.77
CA GLU A 170 30.12 -11.00 -1.70
C GLU A 170 30.27 -12.54 -1.62
N ILE A 171 29.51 -13.19 -0.74
CA ILE A 171 29.52 -14.66 -0.60
C ILE A 171 29.16 -15.35 -1.92
N VAL A 172 28.24 -14.79 -2.71
CA VAL A 172 27.85 -15.35 -4.00
C VAL A 172 28.97 -15.13 -5.03
N GLN A 173 29.69 -14.02 -4.96
CA GLN A 173 30.86 -13.77 -5.82
C GLN A 173 31.99 -14.76 -5.52
N ASP A 174 32.22 -15.09 -4.25
CA ASP A 174 33.17 -16.12 -3.85
C ASP A 174 32.76 -17.50 -4.38
N ILE A 175 31.48 -17.85 -4.23
CA ILE A 175 30.92 -19.10 -4.76
C ILE A 175 31.06 -19.14 -6.29
N SER A 176 30.76 -18.03 -6.98
CA SER A 176 30.88 -17.92 -8.44
C SER A 176 32.33 -18.07 -8.90
N THR A 177 33.25 -17.37 -8.25
CA THR A 177 34.69 -17.43 -8.56
C THR A 177 35.23 -18.84 -8.34
N TYR A 178 34.82 -19.48 -7.24
CA TYR A 178 35.15 -20.87 -6.97
C TYR A 178 34.54 -21.82 -8.02
N ALA A 179 33.27 -21.63 -8.40
CA ALA A 179 32.60 -22.44 -9.42
C ALA A 179 33.28 -22.30 -10.79
N LYS A 180 33.74 -21.09 -11.17
CA LYS A 180 34.52 -20.87 -12.39
C LYS A 180 35.87 -21.57 -12.37
N SER A 181 36.59 -21.49 -11.25
CA SER A 181 37.86 -22.21 -11.07
C SER A 181 37.66 -23.73 -11.12
N ALA A 182 36.65 -24.24 -10.42
CA ALA A 182 36.26 -25.65 -10.46
C ALA A 182 35.85 -26.10 -11.87
N CYS A 183 35.08 -25.28 -12.59
CA CYS A 183 34.69 -25.52 -13.98
C CYS A 183 35.92 -25.70 -14.88
N GLN A 184 36.90 -24.80 -14.77
CA GLN A 184 38.15 -24.88 -15.52
C GLN A 184 38.93 -26.16 -15.20
N SER A 185 39.06 -26.50 -13.90
CA SER A 185 39.73 -27.73 -13.48
C SER A 185 39.03 -28.99 -13.99
N ILE A 186 37.69 -29.04 -13.91
CA ILE A 186 36.89 -30.16 -14.42
C ILE A 186 37.08 -30.29 -15.94
N ARG A 187 37.11 -29.16 -16.65
CA ARG A 187 37.31 -29.08 -18.09
C ARG A 187 38.68 -29.61 -18.50
N ASP A 188 39.74 -29.16 -17.86
CA ASP A 188 41.12 -29.57 -18.18
C ASP A 188 41.30 -31.08 -17.96
N LEU A 189 40.77 -31.61 -16.86
CA LEU A 189 40.81 -33.03 -16.56
C LEU A 189 39.96 -33.86 -17.53
N ALA A 190 38.74 -33.41 -17.87
CA ALA A 190 37.89 -34.07 -18.86
C ALA A 190 38.54 -34.08 -20.25
N LYS A 191 39.16 -32.98 -20.68
CA LYS A 191 39.91 -32.90 -21.94
C LYS A 191 41.08 -33.88 -21.96
N HIS A 192 41.86 -33.93 -20.88
CA HIS A 192 42.97 -34.87 -20.77
C HIS A 192 42.49 -36.34 -20.83
N ARG A 193 41.47 -36.70 -20.04
CA ARG A 193 40.89 -38.04 -20.03
C ARG A 193 40.27 -38.42 -21.37
N LEU A 194 39.65 -37.49 -22.07
CA LEU A 194 39.09 -37.72 -23.40
C LEU A 194 40.17 -38.03 -24.44
N ILE A 195 41.29 -37.29 -24.43
CA ILE A 195 42.44 -37.57 -25.31
C ILE A 195 43.01 -38.97 -25.02
N THR A 196 43.16 -39.32 -23.74
CA THR A 196 43.63 -40.65 -23.33
C THR A 196 42.66 -41.75 -23.77
N ALA A 197 41.35 -41.56 -23.56
CA ALA A 197 40.31 -42.49 -23.97
C ALA A 197 40.26 -42.70 -25.50
N LEU A 198 40.54 -41.64 -26.28
CA LEU A 198 40.67 -41.73 -27.73
C LEU A 198 41.89 -42.58 -28.15
N LYS A 199 43.04 -42.36 -27.51
CA LYS A 199 44.26 -43.15 -27.77
C LYS A 199 44.10 -44.62 -27.40
N THR A 200 43.38 -44.92 -26.32
CA THR A 200 43.13 -46.29 -25.86
C THR A 200 41.88 -46.91 -26.47
N LEU A 201 41.13 -46.16 -27.29
CA LEU A 201 39.84 -46.55 -27.87
C LEU A 201 38.80 -46.99 -26.82
N ASN A 202 38.88 -46.44 -25.60
CA ASN A 202 37.94 -46.73 -24.53
C ASN A 202 36.63 -45.93 -24.72
N GLN A 203 35.64 -46.54 -25.35
CA GLN A 203 34.34 -45.92 -25.66
C GLN A 203 33.57 -45.45 -24.42
N ALA A 204 33.67 -46.18 -23.31
CA ALA A 204 32.94 -45.86 -22.08
C ALA A 204 33.49 -44.58 -21.42
N GLU A 205 34.81 -44.44 -21.39
CA GLU A 205 35.47 -43.23 -20.90
C GLU A 205 35.23 -42.05 -21.84
N MET A 206 35.26 -42.28 -23.15
CA MET A 206 34.97 -41.24 -24.14
C MET A 206 33.55 -40.66 -23.97
N ALA A 207 32.54 -41.52 -23.92
CA ALA A 207 31.14 -41.11 -23.70
C ALA A 207 30.98 -40.37 -22.37
N THR A 208 31.67 -40.83 -21.32
CA THR A 208 31.65 -40.20 -20.01
C THR A 208 32.23 -38.80 -20.02
N ASN A 209 33.40 -38.60 -20.62
CA ASN A 209 34.06 -37.30 -20.68
C ASN A 209 33.31 -36.32 -21.59
N LEU A 210 32.76 -36.81 -22.72
CA LEU A 210 31.88 -36.00 -23.57
C LEU A 210 30.65 -35.52 -22.81
N GLN A 211 30.01 -36.39 -22.01
CA GLN A 211 28.87 -35.99 -21.18
C GLN A 211 29.26 -34.92 -20.16
N ILE A 212 30.44 -35.03 -19.53
CA ILE A 212 30.95 -33.99 -18.61
C ILE A 212 31.06 -32.65 -19.35
N MET A 213 31.63 -32.65 -20.56
CA MET A 213 31.76 -31.44 -21.37
C MET A 213 30.40 -30.84 -21.73
N CYS A 214 29.45 -31.68 -22.16
CA CYS A 214 28.08 -31.26 -22.45
C CYS A 214 27.40 -30.60 -21.25
N ASN A 215 27.62 -31.13 -20.05
CA ASN A 215 27.05 -30.57 -18.82
C ASN A 215 27.64 -29.19 -18.49
N LEU A 216 28.92 -28.93 -18.81
CA LEU A 216 29.56 -27.63 -18.56
C LEU A 216 29.14 -26.55 -19.56
N GLY A 217 28.68 -26.92 -20.77
CA GLY A 217 28.13 -25.98 -21.74
C GLY A 217 28.42 -26.35 -23.20
N ARG A 218 27.53 -25.95 -24.12
CA ARG A 218 27.60 -26.32 -25.56
C ARG A 218 28.63 -25.55 -26.37
N SER A 219 28.96 -24.31 -25.99
CA SER A 219 29.86 -23.45 -26.77
C SER A 219 31.27 -24.04 -26.91
N GLU A 220 31.68 -24.86 -25.94
CA GLU A 220 33.06 -25.36 -25.83
C GLU A 220 33.23 -26.74 -26.44
N MET A 221 32.16 -27.53 -26.58
CA MET A 221 32.21 -28.83 -27.25
C MET A 221 32.66 -28.67 -28.71
N ASN A 222 32.19 -27.64 -29.40
CA ASN A 222 32.57 -27.34 -30.78
C ASN A 222 34.06 -27.02 -30.90
N GLN A 223 34.60 -26.19 -29.99
CA GLN A 223 36.02 -25.85 -30.00
C GLN A 223 36.89 -27.08 -29.77
N ILE A 224 36.48 -27.96 -28.87
CA ILE A 224 37.28 -29.16 -28.55
C ILE A 224 37.15 -30.21 -29.67
N LEU A 225 35.98 -30.35 -30.31
CA LEU A 225 35.85 -31.18 -31.51
C LEU A 225 36.74 -30.67 -32.65
N VAL A 226 36.84 -29.35 -32.84
CA VAL A 226 37.76 -28.73 -33.80
C VAL A 226 39.22 -29.01 -33.42
N ASP A 227 39.61 -28.78 -32.16
CA ASP A 227 40.97 -29.06 -31.65
C ASP A 227 41.32 -30.56 -31.81
N MET A 228 40.36 -31.45 -31.54
CA MET A 228 40.53 -32.91 -31.66
C MET A 228 40.66 -33.34 -33.13
N THR A 229 39.88 -32.75 -34.03
CA THR A 229 39.97 -33.02 -35.47
C THR A 229 41.33 -32.58 -36.01
N ASN A 230 41.81 -31.40 -35.60
CA ASN A 230 43.12 -30.88 -36.00
C ASN A 230 44.28 -31.72 -35.43
N SER A 231 44.17 -32.18 -34.18
CA SER A 231 45.23 -32.98 -33.54
C SER A 231 45.31 -34.41 -34.08
N LEU A 232 44.20 -34.98 -34.56
CA LEU A 232 44.19 -36.26 -35.27
C LEU A 232 44.77 -36.11 -36.70
N HIS A 233 44.47 -35.00 -37.38
CA HIS A 233 44.97 -34.74 -38.73
C HIS A 233 46.49 -34.51 -38.79
N MET A 234 47.11 -34.03 -37.70
CA MET A 234 48.57 -33.87 -37.59
C MET A 234 49.32 -35.17 -37.23
N GLN A 235 48.61 -36.25 -36.88
CA GLN A 235 49.20 -37.55 -36.52
C GLN A 235 49.07 -38.62 -37.62
N CYS A 236 48.32 -38.34 -38.69
CA CYS A 236 48.30 -39.12 -39.93
C CYS A 236 49.28 -38.53 -40.96
#